data_AF-A0A961UM74-F1
#
_entry.id   AF-A0A961UM74-F1
#
_cell.length_a   1.000
_cell.length_b   1.000
_cell.length_c   1.000
_cell.angle_alpha   90.00
_cell.angle_beta   90.00
_cell.angle_gamma   90.00
#
_symmetry.space_group_name_H-M   'P 1'
#
loop_
_entity.id
_entity.type
_entity.pdbx_description
1 polymer ?
#
loop_
_entity_poly.entity_id
_entity_poly.type
_entity_poly.pdbx_seq_one_letter_code
_entity_poly.pdbx_strand_id
1 'polypeptide(L)'
;GEALTWAHARLMARPEHRRILMMISDGAPVDDSTLSVNPGNYLERHLRRVIEDIETRSPVELIAIGIGHDVTRYYRRAVTIVDAEELGGVMTEKLAELFEETPAQASAGGKRGSRPAA
;
A
#
# COMPACT_ATOMS: atom_id res chain seq x y z
N GLY A 1 10.41 -6.68 4.33
CA GLY A 1 9.25 -7.31 4.97
C GLY A 1 9.02 -6.71 6.34
N GLU A 2 9.96 -6.89 7.25
CA GLU A 2 9.82 -6.54 8.68
C GLU A 2 9.48 -5.07 8.92
N ALA A 3 10.11 -4.15 8.19
CA ALA A 3 9.79 -2.72 8.27
C ALA A 3 8.31 -2.42 7.96
N LEU A 4 7.73 -3.09 6.96
CA LEU A 4 6.31 -2.96 6.64
C LEU A 4 5.44 -3.52 7.77
N THR A 5 5.77 -4.70 8.29
CA THR A 5 5.04 -5.31 9.41
C THR A 5 5.05 -4.41 10.64
N TRP A 6 6.20 -3.82 10.96
CA TRP A 6 6.34 -2.90 12.09
C TRP A 6 5.52 -1.62 11.91
N ALA A 7 5.60 -0.99 10.73
CA ALA A 7 4.84 0.22 10.42
C ALA A 7 3.32 -0.06 10.40
N HIS A 8 2.92 -1.19 9.82
CA HIS A 8 1.53 -1.65 9.78
C HIS A 8 0.96 -1.86 11.18
N ALA A 9 1.68 -2.56 12.06
CA ALA A 9 1.24 -2.79 13.43
C ALA A 9 1.02 -1.49 14.20
N ARG A 10 1.94 -0.52 14.04
CA ARG A 10 1.80 0.81 14.63
C ARG A 10 0.59 1.56 14.09
N LEU A 11 0.38 1.51 12.77
CA LEU A 11 -0.74 2.17 12.11
C LEU A 11 -2.09 1.53 12.47
N MET A 12 -2.14 0.22 12.70
CA MET A 12 -3.36 -0.47 13.15
C MET A 12 -3.77 -0.13 14.58
N ALA A 13 -2.82 0.25 15.43
CA ALA A 13 -3.09 0.70 16.80
C ALA A 13 -3.67 2.13 16.87
N ARG A 14 -3.77 2.82 15.74
CA ARG A 14 -4.23 4.22 15.64
C ARG A 14 -5.76 4.30 15.45
N PRO A 15 -6.44 5.25 16.12
CA PRO A 15 -7.91 5.38 16.04
C PRO A 15 -8.42 5.92 14.71
N GLU A 16 -7.54 6.48 13.86
CA GLU A 16 -7.90 7.08 12.58
C GLU A 16 -8.59 6.07 11.65
N HIS A 17 -9.69 6.50 11.06
CA HIS A 17 -10.55 5.66 10.21
C HIS A 17 -9.90 5.32 8.87
N ARG A 18 -9.13 6.27 8.32
CA ARG A 18 -8.39 6.10 7.07
C ARG A 18 -6.90 5.98 7.39
N ARG A 19 -6.26 4.94 6.87
CA ARG A 19 -4.89 4.55 7.22
C ARG A 19 -4.11 4.29 5.95
N ILE A 20 -3.12 5.12 5.70
CA ILE A 20 -2.29 5.06 4.49
C ILE A 20 -0.86 4.74 4.94
N LEU A 21 -0.28 3.70 4.35
CA LEU A 21 1.11 3.32 4.55
C LEU A 21 1.86 3.53 3.23
N MET A 22 2.76 4.51 3.21
CA MET A 22 3.63 4.80 2.07
C MET A 22 5.03 4.23 2.32
N MET A 23 5.48 3.33 1.46
CA MET A 23 6.83 2.79 1.45
C MET A 23 7.69 3.56 0.44
N ILE A 24 8.86 4.03 0.85
CA ILE A 24 9.82 4.70 -0.02
C ILE A 24 11.13 3.94 0.12
N SER A 25 11.71 3.46 -0.97
CA SER A 25 12.97 2.70 -0.94
C SER A 25 13.74 2.79 -2.23
N ASP A 26 15.06 2.83 -2.08
CA ASP A 26 16.06 2.87 -3.14
C ASP A 26 16.67 1.50 -3.47
N GLY A 27 16.10 0.40 -2.95
CA GLY A 27 16.74 -0.91 -3.04
C GLY A 27 15.80 -2.12 -2.99
N ALA A 28 16.37 -3.27 -3.35
CA ALA A 28 15.73 -4.58 -3.24
C ALA A 28 15.84 -5.13 -1.80
N PRO A 29 15.00 -6.11 -1.40
CA PRO A 29 15.17 -6.79 -0.11
C PRO A 29 16.47 -7.61 -0.10
N VAL A 30 17.48 -7.15 0.64
CA VAL A 30 18.82 -7.76 0.71
C VAL A 30 19.31 -7.81 2.17
N ASP A 31 19.90 -8.95 2.55
CA ASP A 31 20.66 -9.15 3.79
C ASP A 31 21.60 -10.35 3.60
N ASP A 32 22.92 -10.12 3.61
CA ASP A 32 23.93 -11.13 3.27
C ASP A 32 23.92 -12.32 4.24
N SER A 33 23.71 -12.05 5.53
CA SER A 33 23.64 -13.10 6.55
C SER A 33 22.47 -14.03 6.30
N THR A 34 21.28 -13.46 6.02
CA THR A 34 20.10 -14.24 5.65
C THR A 34 20.33 -15.02 4.36
N LEU A 35 20.91 -14.41 3.32
CA LEU A 35 21.12 -15.07 2.03
C LEU A 35 22.19 -16.17 2.08
N SER A 36 23.14 -16.11 3.01
CA SER A 36 24.21 -17.11 3.13
C SER A 36 23.73 -18.49 3.59
N VAL A 37 22.61 -18.55 4.33
CA VAL A 37 22.07 -19.79 4.92
C VAL A 37 20.65 -20.13 4.46
N ASN A 38 20.06 -19.32 3.58
CA ASN A 38 18.71 -19.53 3.05
C ASN A 38 18.70 -19.57 1.51
N PRO A 39 17.65 -20.14 0.90
CA PRO A 39 17.44 -19.98 -0.54
C PRO A 39 17.42 -18.50 -0.96
N GLY A 40 17.98 -18.17 -2.11
CA GLY A 40 18.14 -16.78 -2.56
C GLY A 40 16.84 -15.97 -2.72
N ASN A 41 15.68 -16.64 -2.78
CA ASN A 41 14.37 -16.00 -2.86
C ASN A 41 13.68 -15.83 -1.49
N TYR A 42 14.36 -16.13 -0.38
CA TYR A 42 13.76 -16.10 0.97
C TYR A 42 13.22 -14.71 1.32
N LEU A 43 14.04 -13.67 1.15
CA LEU A 43 13.69 -12.29 1.47
C LEU A 43 12.60 -11.74 0.54
N GLU A 44 12.67 -12.08 -0.75
CA GLU A 44 11.64 -11.71 -1.71
C GLU A 44 10.29 -12.36 -1.36
N ARG A 45 10.28 -13.66 -1.06
CA ARG A 45 9.07 -14.38 -0.67
C ARG A 45 8.47 -13.78 0.61
N HIS A 46 9.32 -13.45 1.59
CA HIS A 46 8.87 -12.78 2.80
C HIS A 46 8.27 -11.40 2.51
N LEU A 47 8.91 -10.60 1.66
CA LEU A 47 8.38 -9.29 1.26
C LEU A 47 7.01 -9.43 0.58
N ARG A 48 6.88 -10.33 -0.41
CA ARG A 48 5.61 -10.58 -1.12
C ARG A 48 4.50 -11.00 -0.16
N ARG A 49 4.80 -11.92 0.76
CA ARG A 49 3.86 -12.38 1.79
C ARG A 49 3.34 -11.21 2.63
N VAL A 50 4.23 -10.36 3.13
CA VAL A 50 3.85 -9.22 3.98
C VAL A 50 3.02 -8.20 3.20
N ILE A 51 3.37 -7.91 1.95
CA ILE A 51 2.61 -6.98 1.11
C ILE A 51 1.21 -7.53 0.84
N GLU A 52 1.11 -8.79 0.41
CA GLU A 52 -0.17 -9.46 0.17
C GLU A 52 -1.06 -9.42 1.41
N ASP A 53 -0.48 -9.67 2.59
CA ASP A 53 -1.19 -9.63 3.86
C ASP A 53 -1.76 -8.24 4.18
N ILE A 54 -0.98 -7.19 3.96
CA ILE A 54 -1.43 -5.80 4.19
C ILE A 54 -2.52 -5.43 3.19
N GLU A 55 -2.34 -5.74 1.90
CA GLU A 55 -3.27 -5.36 0.82
C GLU A 55 -4.59 -6.14 0.83
N THR A 56 -4.61 -7.37 1.33
CA THR A 56 -5.81 -8.24 1.26
C THR A 56 -6.48 -8.48 2.59
N ARG A 57 -5.76 -8.35 3.70
CA ARG A 57 -6.23 -8.75 5.04
C ARG A 57 -6.32 -7.58 6.01
N SER A 58 -6.16 -6.35 5.51
CA SER A 58 -6.09 -5.15 6.34
C SER A 58 -6.78 -3.96 5.66
N PRO A 59 -7.36 -3.01 6.43
CA PRO A 59 -7.95 -1.79 5.89
C PRO A 59 -6.91 -0.72 5.51
N VAL A 60 -5.61 -1.00 5.70
CA VAL A 60 -4.52 -0.08 5.37
C VAL A 60 -4.32 0.00 3.87
N GLU A 61 -4.38 1.21 3.32
CA GLU A 61 -4.03 1.51 1.95
C GLU A 61 -2.50 1.54 1.82
N LEU A 62 -1.93 0.61 1.07
CA LEU A 62 -0.49 0.50 0.86
C LEU A 62 -0.09 1.09 -0.51
N ILE A 63 0.91 1.96 -0.50
CA ILE A 63 1.51 2.55 -1.70
C ILE A 63 3.03 2.52 -1.60
N ALA A 64 3.72 2.35 -2.73
CA ALA A 64 5.19 2.32 -2.77
C ALA A 64 5.78 3.32 -3.77
N ILE A 65 6.92 3.89 -3.42
CA ILE A 65 7.77 4.69 -4.30
C ILE A 65 9.16 4.03 -4.32
N GLY A 66 9.58 3.54 -5.48
CA GLY A 66 10.91 2.99 -5.71
C GLY A 66 11.83 4.06 -6.29
N ILE A 67 13.03 4.23 -5.76
CA ILE A 67 14.04 5.17 -6.30
C ILE A 67 15.12 4.36 -7.00
N GLY A 68 15.26 4.52 -8.31
CA GLY A 68 16.22 3.75 -9.12
C GLY A 68 15.97 2.23 -9.14
N HIS A 69 14.87 1.76 -8.55
CA HIS A 69 14.55 0.34 -8.41
C HIS A 69 13.07 0.08 -8.65
N ASP A 70 12.76 -0.90 -9.51
CA ASP A 70 11.38 -1.24 -9.84
C ASP A 70 10.69 -2.00 -8.69
N VAL A 71 9.78 -1.29 -8.01
CA VAL A 71 8.94 -1.82 -6.93
C VAL A 71 7.55 -2.24 -7.40
N THR A 72 7.17 -1.94 -8.66
CA THR A 72 5.83 -2.26 -9.21
C THR A 72 5.58 -3.77 -9.29
N ARG A 73 6.65 -4.56 -9.33
CA ARG A 73 6.62 -6.03 -9.27
C ARG A 73 6.12 -6.61 -7.93
N TYR A 74 6.02 -5.78 -6.90
CA TYR A 74 5.65 -6.20 -5.54
C TYR A 74 4.36 -5.58 -5.04
N TYR A 75 4.11 -4.31 -5.34
CA TYR A 75 2.98 -3.54 -4.80
C TYR A 75 1.97 -3.24 -5.90
N ARG A 76 0.67 -3.32 -5.59
CA ARG A 76 -0.38 -2.97 -6.58
C ARG A 76 -0.39 -1.49 -6.94
N ARG A 77 -0.12 -0.63 -5.94
CA ARG A 77 -0.04 0.82 -6.09
C ARG A 77 1.41 1.24 -5.90
N ALA A 78 2.10 1.52 -7.00
CA ALA A 78 3.50 1.87 -6.97
C ALA A 78 3.91 2.83 -8.08
N VAL A 79 4.92 3.64 -7.81
CA VAL A 79 5.66 4.39 -8.82
C VAL A 79 7.15 4.19 -8.62
N THR A 80 7.89 4.18 -9.71
CA THR A 80 9.35 4.16 -9.71
C THR A 80 9.84 5.48 -10.27
N ILE A 81 10.68 6.18 -9.51
CA ILE A 81 11.37 7.40 -9.91
C ILE A 81 12.83 7.09 -10.18
N VAL A 82 13.48 7.94 -10.98
CA VAL A 82 14.89 7.72 -11.35
C VAL A 82 15.81 8.11 -10.19
N ASP A 83 15.56 9.26 -9.56
CA ASP A 83 16.36 9.80 -8.47
C ASP A 83 15.47 10.44 -7.38
N ALA A 84 16.11 10.86 -6.28
CA ALA A 84 15.41 11.41 -5.12
C ALA A 84 14.89 12.85 -5.34
N GLU A 85 15.32 13.54 -6.40
CA GLU A 85 14.89 14.92 -6.67
C GLU A 85 13.42 14.95 -7.12
N GLU A 86 12.98 13.89 -7.81
CA GLU A 86 11.59 13.67 -8.23
C GLU A 86 10.64 13.30 -7.07
N LEU A 87 11.18 12.89 -5.93
CA LEU A 87 10.39 12.31 -4.83
C LEU A 87 9.29 13.26 -4.33
N GLY A 88 9.61 14.55 -4.16
CA GLY A 88 8.65 15.52 -3.64
C GLY A 88 7.42 15.71 -4.55
N GLY A 89 7.66 15.73 -5.86
CA GLY A 89 6.59 15.82 -6.86
C GLY A 89 5.70 14.59 -6.84
N VAL A 90 6.32 13.40 -6.91
CA VAL A 90 5.59 12.12 -6.93
C VAL A 90 4.84 11.86 -5.62
N MET A 91 5.41 12.19 -4.46
CA MET A 91 4.69 12.08 -3.18
C MET A 91 3.41 12.93 -3.18
N THR A 92 3.48 14.15 -3.71
CA THR A 92 2.33 15.06 -3.78
C THR A 92 1.26 14.53 -4.72
N GLU A 93 1.66 14.07 -5.91
CA GLU A 93 0.76 13.47 -6.90
C GLU A 93 0.05 12.22 -6.34
N LYS A 94 0.80 11.33 -5.69
CA LYS A 94 0.25 10.11 -5.10
C LYS A 94 -0.68 10.35 -3.93
N LEU A 95 -0.40 11.36 -3.12
CA LEU A 95 -1.34 11.80 -2.10
C LEU A 95 -2.62 12.37 -2.74
N ALA A 96 -2.51 13.18 -3.80
CA ALA A 96 -3.67 13.71 -4.50
C ALA A 96 -4.56 12.60 -5.09
N GLU A 97 -3.97 11.61 -5.79
CA GLU A 97 -4.69 10.44 -6.32
C GLU A 97 -5.48 9.70 -5.24
N LEU A 98 -4.88 9.52 -4.05
CA LEU A 98 -5.55 8.88 -2.91
C LEU A 98 -6.77 9.67 -2.42
N PHE A 99 -6.79 11.00 -2.54
CA PHE A 99 -7.97 11.79 -2.17
C PHE A 99 -9.04 11.82 -3.26
N GLU A 100 -8.66 11.67 -4.53
CA GLU A 100 -9.59 11.66 -5.67
C GLU A 100 -10.35 10.33 -5.83
N GLU A 101 -9.79 9.21 -5.36
CA GLU A 101 -10.46 7.88 -5.37
C GLU A 101 -11.69 7.75 -4.45
N THR A 102 -12.31 8.86 -4.02
CA THR A 102 -13.62 8.83 -3.33
C THR A 102 -14.77 9.29 -4.24
N PRO A 103 -15.35 8.38 -5.05
CA PRO A 103 -16.78 8.47 -5.37
C PRO A 103 -17.55 7.21 -4.95
N ALA A 104 -18.50 7.42 -4.03
CA ALA A 104 -19.77 6.70 -3.85
C ALA A 104 -19.78 5.25 -3.29
N GLN A 105 -19.72 5.14 -1.96
CA GLN A 105 -20.54 4.17 -1.22
C GLN A 105 -21.49 4.90 -0.27
N ALA A 106 -22.42 5.71 -0.79
CA ALA A 106 -23.56 6.23 0.01
C ALA A 106 -24.69 6.83 -0.85
N SER A 107 -25.26 6.10 -1.79
CA SER A 107 -26.60 6.45 -2.33
C SER A 107 -27.38 5.25 -2.88
N ALA A 108 -27.26 4.08 -2.23
CA ALA A 108 -28.17 2.95 -2.44
C ALA A 108 -29.11 2.79 -1.22
N GLY A 109 -29.72 3.89 -0.76
CA GLY A 109 -30.79 3.89 0.24
C GLY A 109 -32.13 4.08 -0.44
N GLY A 110 -32.87 2.99 -0.63
CA GLY A 110 -34.02 2.87 -1.52
C GLY A 110 -35.14 3.90 -1.31
N LYS A 111 -35.54 4.54 -2.41
CA LYS A 111 -36.86 5.16 -2.56
C LYS A 111 -37.65 4.39 -3.62
N ARG A 112 -38.70 3.68 -3.18
CA ARG A 112 -40.07 3.65 -3.75
C ARG A 112 -40.77 2.31 -3.49
N GLY A 113 -41.54 2.28 -2.41
CA GLY A 113 -42.70 1.39 -2.28
C GLY A 113 -43.91 2.26 -1.95
N SER A 114 -44.53 2.86 -2.96
CA SER A 114 -45.80 3.55 -2.82
C SER A 114 -46.94 2.53 -2.72
N ARG A 115 -47.65 2.52 -1.60
CA ARG A 115 -49.10 2.25 -1.55
C ARG A 115 -49.75 3.53 -1.01
N PRO A 116 -51.05 3.85 -1.27
CA PRO A 116 -52.13 2.94 -1.65
C PRO A 116 -53.09 3.46 -2.76
N ALA A 117 -54.03 2.62 -3.21
CA ALA A 117 -55.47 2.91 -3.36
C ALA A 117 -56.17 1.85 -4.24
N ALA A 118 -57.00 1.01 -3.63
CA ALA A 118 -58.26 0.44 -4.12
C ALA A 118 -58.90 -0.35 -2.98
#